data_AF-A0A150N916-F1
#
_entry.id   AF-A0A150N916-F1
#
_cell.length_a   1.000
_cell.length_b   1.000
_cell.length_c   1.000
_cell.angle_alpha   90.00
_cell.angle_beta   90.00
_cell.angle_gamma   90.00
#
_symmetry.space_group_name_H-M   'P 1'
#
loop_
_entity.id
_entity.type
_entity.pdbx_description
1 polymer ?
#
loop_
_entity_poly.entity_id
_entity_poly.type
_entity_poly.pdbx_seq_one_letter_code
_entity_poly.pdbx_strand_id
1 'polypeptide(L)'
;MLIRGSVTDSFGEGLEPIKCLGFLKGSHCPHYDGEPDRRPSYHKLIYSGDIQAGIAADDGVAIHYIGQNISNIISSRPKAKAYKVFLDNKAMEVIEEELQTNFLGSC
;
A
#
# COMPACT_ATOMS: atom_id res chain seq x y z
N MET A 1 1.39 -5.01 11.85
CA MET A 1 0.31 -4.42 11.01
C MET A 1 -0.92 -5.34 11.00
N LEU A 2 -2.14 -4.81 10.83
CA LEU A 2 -3.39 -5.61 10.84
C LEU A 2 -3.66 -6.38 9.53
N ILE A 3 -3.08 -5.97 8.40
CA ILE A 3 -3.21 -6.63 7.10
C ILE A 3 -2.38 -7.93 7.02
N ARG A 4 -2.46 -8.73 5.94
CA ARG A 4 -1.72 -10.01 5.83
C ARG A 4 -0.24 -9.85 5.56
N GLY A 5 0.18 -8.82 4.82
CA GLY A 5 1.58 -8.57 4.55
C GLY A 5 1.90 -7.10 4.36
N SER A 6 3.17 -6.75 4.55
CA SER A 6 3.71 -5.42 4.26
C SER A 6 5.13 -5.52 3.70
N VAL A 7 5.65 -4.41 3.21
CA VAL A 7 7.09 -4.20 2.99
C VAL A 7 7.70 -3.62 4.27
N THR A 8 8.92 -4.03 4.63
CA THR A 8 9.65 -3.55 5.81
C THR A 8 11.15 -3.49 5.55
N ASP A 9 11.83 -2.54 6.17
CA ASP A 9 13.29 -2.37 6.20
C ASP A 9 13.89 -2.68 7.58
N SER A 10 13.04 -3.02 8.56
CA SER A 10 13.45 -3.24 9.95
C SER A 10 14.29 -4.50 10.19
N PHE A 11 14.48 -5.34 9.18
CA PHE A 11 15.37 -6.50 9.20
C PHE A 11 15.86 -6.82 7.78
N GLY A 12 16.97 -7.55 7.69
CA GLY A 12 17.54 -7.96 6.41
C GLY A 12 18.38 -6.89 5.73
N GLU A 13 18.75 -7.15 4.46
CA GLU A 13 19.50 -6.21 3.62
C GLU A 13 18.54 -5.53 2.63
N GLY A 14 17.70 -4.63 3.14
CA GLY A 14 16.82 -3.79 2.33
C GLY A 14 15.33 -3.98 2.61
N LEU A 15 14.50 -3.72 1.61
CA LEU A 15 13.05 -3.78 1.71
C LEU A 15 12.54 -5.21 1.44
N GLU A 16 12.14 -5.89 2.51
CA GLU A 16 11.72 -7.29 2.50
C GLU A 16 10.21 -7.45 2.80
N PRO A 17 9.58 -8.55 2.34
CA PRO A 17 8.20 -8.85 2.69
C PRO A 17 8.12 -9.34 4.15
N ILE A 18 7.11 -8.87 4.88
CA ILE A 18 6.80 -9.36 6.22
C ILE A 18 5.37 -9.88 6.31
N LYS A 19 5.19 -11.04 6.93
CA LYS A 19 3.87 -11.56 7.31
C LYS A 19 3.34 -10.83 8.54
N CYS A 20 2.12 -10.34 8.44
CA CYS A 20 1.47 -9.53 9.46
C CYS A 20 0.32 -10.29 10.14
N LEU A 21 -0.47 -9.61 10.99
CA LEU A 21 -1.50 -10.25 11.83
C LEU A 21 -2.65 -10.87 11.03
N GLY A 22 -2.92 -10.37 9.82
CA GLY A 22 -3.82 -11.03 8.87
C GLY A 22 -5.32 -10.84 9.12
N PHE A 23 -5.73 -9.85 9.92
CA PHE A 23 -7.14 -9.46 10.07
C PHE A 23 -7.70 -8.93 8.75
N LEU A 24 -6.98 -8.02 8.07
CA LEU A 24 -7.36 -7.52 6.75
C LEU A 24 -6.69 -8.34 5.63
N LYS A 25 -7.40 -8.54 4.51
CA LYS A 25 -6.87 -9.23 3.32
C LYS A 25 -5.92 -8.32 2.53
N GLY A 26 -5.09 -8.92 1.68
CA GLY A 26 -4.16 -8.20 0.81
C GLY A 26 -2.88 -7.79 1.52
N SER A 27 -2.21 -6.77 1.00
CA SER A 27 -1.00 -6.20 1.58
C SER A 27 -1.08 -4.68 1.71
N HIS A 28 -0.10 -4.08 2.40
CA HIS A 28 0.03 -2.65 2.49
C HIS A 28 1.47 -2.18 2.29
N CYS A 29 1.63 -0.97 1.75
CA CYS A 29 2.92 -0.29 1.63
C CYS A 29 2.78 1.16 2.11
N PRO A 30 3.24 1.50 3.33
CA PRO A 30 3.24 2.88 3.83
C PRO A 30 4.36 3.68 3.16
N HIS A 31 4.44 5.00 3.39
CA HIS A 31 5.55 5.86 2.94
C HIS A 31 5.81 5.78 1.42
N TYR A 32 4.76 5.57 0.62
CA TYR A 32 4.90 5.21 -0.79
C TYR A 32 5.54 6.32 -1.65
N ASP A 33 5.39 7.59 -1.22
CA ASP A 33 6.04 8.77 -1.77
C ASP A 33 7.35 9.16 -1.08
N GLY A 34 7.60 8.65 0.13
CA GLY A 34 8.67 9.09 1.01
C GLY A 34 10.02 8.45 0.75
N GLU A 35 10.03 7.23 0.19
CA GLU A 35 11.25 6.43 0.02
C GLU A 35 11.39 5.91 -1.42
N PRO A 36 12.47 6.30 -2.15
CA PRO A 36 12.61 6.01 -3.58
C PRO A 36 12.50 4.53 -3.94
N ASP A 37 13.04 3.65 -3.11
CA ASP A 37 13.10 2.20 -3.37
C ASP A 37 11.83 1.47 -2.93
N ARG A 38 10.95 2.12 -2.17
CA ARG A 38 9.78 1.48 -1.58
C ARG A 38 8.72 1.13 -2.60
N ARG A 39 8.44 2.04 -3.52
CA ARG A 39 7.52 1.82 -4.63
C ARG A 39 8.01 0.71 -5.59
N PRO A 40 9.25 0.75 -6.12
CA PRO A 40 9.81 -0.35 -6.91
C PRO A 40 9.85 -1.70 -6.19
N SER A 41 10.22 -1.72 -4.91
CA SER A 41 10.30 -2.97 -4.13
C SER A 41 8.92 -3.60 -3.94
N TYR A 42 7.91 -2.79 -3.63
CA TYR A 42 6.54 -3.29 -3.51
C TYR A 42 6.01 -3.88 -4.82
N HIS A 43 6.31 -3.22 -5.96
CA HIS A 43 6.00 -3.76 -7.29
C HIS A 43 6.66 -5.11 -7.51
N LYS A 44 7.97 -5.21 -7.26
CA LYS A 44 8.73 -6.45 -7.43
C LYS A 44 8.13 -7.59 -6.60
N LEU A 45 7.77 -7.33 -5.35
CA LEU A 45 7.19 -8.34 -4.45
C LEU A 45 5.78 -8.78 -4.86
N ILE A 46 4.97 -7.88 -5.43
CA ILE A 46 3.67 -8.24 -5.99
C ILE A 46 3.85 -9.06 -7.26
N TYR A 47 4.78 -8.64 -8.14
CA TYR A 47 5.07 -9.33 -9.39
C TYR A 47 5.59 -10.75 -9.17
N SER A 48 6.50 -10.96 -8.20
CA SER A 48 7.02 -12.27 -7.84
C SER A 48 6.01 -13.16 -7.10
N GLY A 49 4.95 -12.58 -6.55
CA GLY A 49 3.96 -13.27 -5.73
C GLY A 49 4.39 -13.47 -4.27
N ASP A 50 5.53 -12.88 -3.85
CA ASP A 50 5.99 -12.91 -2.46
C ASP A 50 5.03 -12.15 -1.53
N ILE A 51 4.30 -11.17 -2.08
CA ILE A 51 3.23 -10.48 -1.38
C ILE A 51 1.97 -10.37 -2.25
N GLN A 52 0.80 -10.38 -1.61
CA GLN A 52 -0.49 -10.20 -2.29
C GLN A 52 -0.63 -8.77 -2.84
N ALA A 53 -1.50 -8.58 -3.83
CA ALA A 53 -2.02 -7.26 -4.19
C ALA A 53 -2.57 -6.51 -2.96
N GLY A 54 -2.54 -5.18 -2.98
CA GLY A 54 -2.81 -4.40 -1.79
C GLY A 54 -2.96 -2.91 -2.01
N ILE A 55 -2.89 -2.17 -0.90
CA ILE A 55 -3.05 -0.72 -0.87
C ILE A 55 -1.74 -0.06 -0.46
N ALA A 56 -1.19 0.80 -1.29
CA ALA A 56 -0.09 1.67 -0.93
C ALA A 56 -0.62 3.05 -0.49
N ALA A 57 0.05 3.68 0.46
CA ALA A 57 -0.33 4.98 0.98
C ALA A 57 0.90 5.89 1.11
N ASP A 58 0.75 7.10 0.60
CA ASP A 58 1.70 8.17 0.82
C ASP A 58 1.73 8.59 2.30
N ASP A 59 2.77 9.31 2.67
CA ASP A 59 2.84 9.97 3.96
C ASP A 59 1.65 10.89 4.22
N GLY A 60 1.04 10.70 5.40
CA GLY A 60 -0.11 11.49 5.82
C GLY A 60 -1.44 10.99 5.27
N VAL A 61 -1.47 9.83 4.60
CA VAL A 61 -2.69 9.15 4.16
C VAL A 61 -3.03 7.99 5.10
N ALA A 62 -4.32 7.88 5.44
CA ALA A 62 -4.87 6.80 6.24
C ALA A 62 -5.98 6.07 5.49
N ILE A 63 -5.98 4.74 5.57
CA ILE A 63 -7.05 3.88 5.02
C ILE A 63 -7.96 3.44 6.17
N HIS A 64 -9.22 3.88 6.13
CA HIS A 64 -10.21 3.52 7.14
C HIS A 64 -11.02 2.31 6.67
N TYR A 65 -10.89 1.19 7.41
CA TYR A 65 -11.64 -0.03 7.15
C TYR A 65 -12.80 -0.19 8.14
N ILE A 66 -13.95 -0.68 7.63
CA ILE A 66 -15.05 -1.22 8.45
C ILE A 66 -15.20 -2.70 8.07
N GLY A 67 -14.82 -3.59 8.98
CA GLY A 67 -14.64 -5.00 8.67
C GLY A 67 -13.55 -5.18 7.60
N GLN A 68 -13.90 -5.77 6.45
CA GLN A 68 -12.97 -5.99 5.33
C GLN A 68 -13.02 -4.89 4.26
N ASN A 69 -13.96 -3.95 4.37
CA ASN A 69 -14.23 -2.98 3.31
C ASN A 69 -13.58 -1.64 3.64
N ILE A 70 -12.99 -1.00 2.62
CA ILE A 70 -12.51 0.38 2.75
C ILE A 70 -13.75 1.29 2.83
N SER A 71 -13.92 1.94 3.98
CA SER A 71 -15.00 2.90 4.22
C SER A 71 -14.60 4.31 3.83
N ASN A 72 -13.33 4.68 4.02
CA ASN A 72 -12.83 6.01 3.67
C ASN A 72 -11.31 5.99 3.46
N ILE A 73 -10.80 6.94 2.68
CA ILE A 73 -9.37 7.21 2.53
C ILE A 73 -9.17 8.68 2.81
N ILE A 74 -8.33 8.99 3.78
CA ILE A 74 -8.24 10.32 4.37
C ILE A 74 -6.81 10.81 4.24
N SER A 75 -6.63 12.07 3.90
CA SER A 75 -5.32 12.70 3.81
C SER A 75 -5.19 13.92 4.71
N SER A 76 -4.04 14.05 5.35
CA SER A 76 -3.60 15.25 6.07
C SER A 76 -2.75 16.19 5.21
N ARG A 77 -2.45 15.82 3.96
CA ARG A 77 -1.66 16.62 3.01
C ARG A 77 -2.43 16.79 1.69
N PRO A 78 -2.51 18.00 1.09
CA PRO A 78 -3.35 18.24 -0.08
C PRO A 78 -3.06 17.38 -1.32
N LYS A 79 -1.84 16.87 -1.44
CA LYS A 79 -1.36 16.12 -2.62
C LYS A 79 -1.05 14.66 -2.35
N ALA A 80 -1.17 14.19 -1.11
CA ALA A 80 -0.86 12.82 -0.76
C ALA A 80 -2.00 11.86 -1.14
N LYS A 81 -1.63 10.70 -1.68
CA LYS A 81 -2.50 9.77 -2.38
C LYS A 81 -2.46 8.36 -1.78
N ALA A 82 -3.45 7.57 -2.14
CA ALA A 82 -3.44 6.13 -1.95
C ALA A 82 -3.56 5.44 -3.31
N TYR A 83 -3.03 4.22 -3.39
CA TYR A 83 -3.01 3.44 -4.62
C TYR A 83 -3.46 2.02 -4.32
N LYS A 84 -4.26 1.44 -5.21
CA LYS A 84 -4.47 0.00 -5.27
C LYS A 84 -3.46 -0.57 -6.25
N VAL A 85 -2.63 -1.50 -5.79
CA VAL A 85 -1.50 -2.06 -6.55
C VAL A 85 -1.73 -3.55 -6.75
N PHE A 86 -1.67 -4.02 -7.99
CA PHE A 86 -1.93 -5.41 -8.35
C PHE A 86 -1.26 -5.81 -9.66
N LEU A 87 -0.98 -7.11 -9.82
CA LEU A 87 -0.50 -7.68 -11.07
C LEU A 87 -1.67 -7.89 -12.04
N ASP A 88 -1.60 -7.28 -13.23
CA ASP A 88 -2.44 -7.68 -14.36
C ASP A 88 -1.80 -8.89 -15.05
N ASN A 89 -2.42 -10.06 -14.86
CA ASN A 89 -1.93 -11.32 -15.44
C ASN A 89 -2.01 -11.38 -16.98
N LYS A 90 -2.78 -10.49 -17.62
CA LYS A 90 -2.84 -10.43 -19.09
C LYS A 90 -1.69 -9.62 -19.65
N ALA A 91 -1.42 -8.46 -19.05
CA ALA A 91 -0.33 -7.58 -19.45
C ALA A 91 1.04 -8.01 -18.88
N MET A 92 1.03 -8.89 -17.86
CA MET A 92 2.21 -9.23 -17.07
C MET A 92 2.90 -7.98 -16.50
N GLU A 93 2.10 -7.06 -15.97
CA GLU A 93 2.56 -5.77 -15.45
C GLU A 93 1.88 -5.45 -14.11
N VAL A 94 2.62 -4.81 -13.21
CA VAL A 94 2.05 -4.29 -11.96
C VAL A 94 1.40 -2.94 -12.25
N ILE A 95 0.09 -2.87 -12.03
CA ILE A 95 -0.73 -1.68 -12.24
C ILE A 95 -0.97 -1.00 -10.89
N GLU A 96 -0.97 0.32 -10.92
CA GLU A 96 -1.42 1.16 -9.83
C GLU A 96 -2.67 1.95 -10.22
N GLU A 97 -3.74 1.78 -9.46
CA GLU A 97 -4.94 2.59 -9.55
C GLU A 97 -4.94 3.61 -8.41
N GLU A 98 -4.84 4.90 -8.74
CA GLU A 98 -5.00 5.97 -7.75
C GLU A 98 -6.41 5.95 -7.15
N LEU A 99 -6.49 6.02 -5.83
CA LEU A 99 -7.72 6.04 -5.07
C LEU A 99 -7.99 7.46 -4.58
N GLN A 100 -9.26 7.87 -4.64
CA GLN A 100 -9.67 9.19 -4.17
C GLN A 100 -9.41 9.35 -2.67
N THR A 101 -8.69 10.39 -2.30
CA THR A 101 -8.42 10.77 -0.90
C THR A 101 -9.28 11.97 -0.50
N ASN A 102 -9.76 11.95 0.74
CA ASN A 102 -10.50 13.05 1.36
C ASN A 102 -9.55 13.86 2.24
N PHE A 103 -9.19 15.07 1.79
CA PHE A 103 -8.31 15.97 2.52
C PHE A 103 -9.02 16.60 3.72
N LEU A 104 -8.43 16.52 4.91
CA LEU A 104 -9.03 17.04 6.14
C LEU A 104 -8.94 18.57 6.30
N GLY A 105 -8.00 19.22 5.62
CA GLY A 105 -7.68 20.63 5.85
C GLY A 105 -8.53 21.64 5.06
N SER A 106 -9.57 21.20 4.35
CA SER A 106 -10.54 22.11 3.73
C SER A 106 -11.61 22.50 4.76
N CYS A 107 -11.46 23.70 5.33
CA CYS A 107 -12.52 24.42 6.04
C CYS A 107 -13.10 25.50 5.14
#